data_AF-A0A1A8JED3-F1
#
_entry.id   AF-A0A1A8JED3-F1
#
_cell.length_a   1.000
_cell.length_b   1.000
_cell.length_c   1.000
_cell.angle_alpha   90.00
_cell.angle_beta   90.00
_cell.angle_gamma   90.00
#
_symmetry.space_group_name_H-M   'P 1'
#
loop_
_entity.id
_entity.type
_entity.pdbx_description
1 polymer ?
#
loop_
_entity_poly.entity_id
_entity_poly.type
_entity_poly.pdbx_seq_one_letter_code
_entity_poly.pdbx_strand_id
1 'polypeptide(L)'
;QALMEIILIFSQFLTLGRTLSTIFFPCDSDEKSNFVDCSSRPLKHIPLIRSNTVSGIDLSRTKIDFVSNHAFTGVPNLNTLILMGNCQPGNLRTLDQDQCKLEIYPDAFKHLTNLTSLYLSGNSLTSIPLLPESLRILDL
;
A
#
# COMPACT_ATOMS: atom_id res chain seq x y z
N GLN A 1 24.48 21.95 -34.96
CA GLN A 1 23.61 20.77 -35.20
C GLN A 1 23.38 19.95 -33.93
N ALA A 2 24.42 19.48 -33.22
CA ALA A 2 24.29 18.65 -32.02
C ALA A 2 23.56 19.29 -30.81
N LEU A 3 23.65 20.61 -30.64
CA LEU A 3 22.99 21.33 -29.52
C LEU A 3 21.46 21.31 -29.63
N MET A 4 20.92 21.34 -30.86
CA MET A 4 19.47 21.32 -31.12
C MET A 4 18.85 19.96 -30.80
N GLU A 5 19.56 18.86 -31.03
CA GLU A 5 19.06 17.52 -30.72
C GLU A 5 19.00 17.25 -29.22
N ILE A 6 19.98 17.76 -28.45
CA ILE A 6 19.97 17.66 -26.97
C ILE A 6 18.76 18.40 -26.38
N ILE A 7 18.44 19.60 -26.88
CA ILE A 7 17.28 20.38 -26.42
C ILE A 7 15.96 19.65 -26.72
N LEU A 8 15.85 19.02 -27.89
CA LEU A 8 14.67 18.24 -28.28
C LEU A 8 14.47 17.03 -27.34
N ILE A 9 15.54 16.32 -27.00
CA ILE A 9 15.49 15.19 -26.06
C ILE A 9 15.02 15.66 -24.68
N PHE A 10 15.57 16.76 -24.13
CA PHE A 10 15.12 17.31 -22.84
C PHE A 10 13.68 17.86 -22.87
N SER A 11 13.24 18.43 -23.99
CA SER A 11 11.86 18.89 -24.16
C SER A 11 10.84 17.74 -24.17
N GLN A 12 11.22 16.57 -24.69
CA GLN A 12 10.40 15.36 -24.64
C GLN A 12 10.29 14.80 -23.21
N PHE A 13 11.34 14.96 -22.38
CA PHE A 13 11.28 14.63 -20.95
C PHE A 13 10.43 15.62 -20.13
N LEU A 14 10.38 16.90 -20.51
CA LEU A 14 9.47 17.88 -19.91
C LEU A 14 7.99 17.56 -20.18
N THR A 15 7.67 16.99 -21.35
CA THR A 15 6.33 16.48 -21.67
C THR A 15 6.04 15.08 -21.12
N LEU A 16 7.05 14.40 -20.58
CA LEU A 16 6.92 13.13 -19.86
C LEU A 16 6.92 13.32 -18.34
N GLY A 17 6.68 14.54 -17.86
CA GLY A 17 6.18 14.73 -16.51
C GLY A 17 4.80 14.11 -16.43
N ARG A 18 4.72 12.80 -16.17
CA ARG A 18 3.48 12.18 -15.67
C ARG A 18 2.97 13.13 -14.59
N THR A 19 1.72 13.56 -14.68
CA THR A 19 1.07 14.30 -13.60
C THR A 19 1.01 13.36 -12.40
N LEU A 20 2.11 13.29 -11.65
CA LEU A 20 2.19 12.55 -10.40
C LEU A 20 1.18 13.23 -9.50
N SER A 21 0.06 12.55 -9.26
CA SER A 21 -0.95 13.00 -8.31
C SER A 21 -0.31 12.96 -6.92
N THR A 22 0.12 14.12 -6.43
CA THR A 22 0.78 14.26 -5.12
C THR A 22 -0.18 14.18 -3.95
N ILE A 23 -1.47 13.90 -4.21
CA ILE A 23 -2.56 13.92 -3.23
C ILE A 23 -2.33 12.91 -2.10
N PHE A 24 -1.67 11.79 -2.39
CA PHE A 24 -1.37 10.73 -1.42
C PHE A 24 0.11 10.61 -1.08
N PHE A 25 0.91 11.66 -1.31
CA PHE A 25 2.33 11.65 -0.97
C PHE A 25 2.54 11.16 0.48
N PRO A 26 3.43 10.19 0.73
CA PRO A 26 4.51 9.74 -0.13
C PRO A 26 4.13 8.64 -1.11
N CYS A 27 2.87 8.30 -1.35
CA CYS A 27 2.42 7.26 -2.29
C CYS A 27 2.09 7.82 -3.69
N ASP A 28 2.03 6.94 -4.69
CA ASP A 28 1.55 7.28 -6.04
C ASP A 28 0.07 6.88 -6.17
N SER A 29 -0.61 7.41 -7.18
CA SER A 29 -1.93 6.92 -7.58
C SER A 29 -2.12 6.94 -9.08
N ASP A 30 -3.14 6.22 -9.56
CA ASP A 30 -3.61 6.33 -10.92
C ASP A 30 -4.24 7.71 -11.22
N GLU A 31 -4.51 7.98 -12.49
CA GLU A 31 -5.12 9.25 -12.92
C GLU A 31 -6.48 9.49 -12.25
N LYS A 32 -7.21 8.42 -11.92
CA LYS A 32 -8.52 8.47 -11.26
C LYS A 32 -8.42 8.58 -9.74
N SER A 33 -7.23 8.45 -9.15
CA SER A 33 -7.01 8.47 -7.70
C SER A 33 -7.89 7.44 -6.95
N ASN A 34 -8.10 6.28 -7.58
CA ASN A 34 -8.88 5.16 -7.03
C ASN A 34 -7.97 4.10 -6.42
N PHE A 35 -6.75 3.97 -6.92
CA PHE A 35 -5.76 3.03 -6.42
C PHE A 35 -4.54 3.78 -5.91
N VAL A 36 -4.17 3.55 -4.65
CA VAL A 36 -3.02 4.18 -4.00
C VAL A 36 -1.89 3.15 -3.86
N ASP A 37 -0.78 3.40 -4.56
CA ASP A 37 0.40 2.54 -4.54
C ASP A 37 1.49 3.14 -3.63
N CYS A 38 1.61 2.55 -2.45
CA CYS A 38 2.65 2.84 -1.47
C CYS A 38 3.74 1.76 -1.46
N SER A 39 3.72 0.81 -2.39
CA SER A 39 4.57 -0.37 -2.34
C SER A 39 6.05 -0.02 -2.39
N SER A 40 6.87 -0.79 -1.67
CA SER A 40 8.33 -0.63 -1.60
C SER A 40 8.81 0.73 -1.05
N ARG A 41 7.91 1.53 -0.48
CA ARG A 41 8.25 2.78 0.21
C ARG A 41 8.64 2.47 1.66
N PRO A 42 9.58 3.22 2.26
CA PRO A 42 10.08 2.97 3.61
C PRO A 42 9.11 3.46 4.70
N LEU A 43 7.82 3.11 4.59
CA LEU A 43 6.79 3.50 5.54
C LEU A 43 6.84 2.57 6.75
N LYS A 44 6.91 3.15 7.95
CA LYS A 44 6.77 2.42 9.22
C LYS A 44 5.34 2.39 9.75
N HIS A 45 4.51 3.31 9.28
CA HIS A 45 3.11 3.42 9.69
C HIS A 45 2.25 3.61 8.46
N ILE A 46 0.99 3.20 8.56
CA ILE A 46 0.00 3.43 7.51
C ILE A 46 -0.21 4.94 7.36
N PRO A 47 -0.05 5.51 6.15
CA PRO A 47 -0.27 6.93 5.92
C PRO A 47 -1.77 7.27 6.11
N LEU A 48 -2.05 8.45 6.64
CA LEU A 48 -3.43 8.91 6.80
C LEU A 48 -4.02 9.27 5.43
N ILE A 49 -4.79 8.36 4.85
CA ILE A 49 -5.51 8.58 3.59
C ILE A 49 -6.96 8.92 3.90
N ARG A 50 -7.47 10.03 3.33
CA ARG A 50 -8.87 10.43 3.41
C ARG A 50 -9.42 10.62 2.00
N SER A 51 -10.19 9.64 1.51
CA SER A 51 -10.79 9.71 0.19
C SER A 51 -11.99 8.76 0.07
N ASN A 52 -13.07 9.27 -0.53
CA ASN A 52 -14.22 8.45 -0.89
C ASN A 52 -14.05 7.72 -2.24
N THR A 53 -13.03 8.06 -3.03
CA THR A 53 -12.79 7.42 -4.33
C THR A 53 -11.82 6.25 -4.24
N VAL A 54 -10.95 6.24 -3.23
CA VAL A 54 -9.96 5.18 -3.03
C VAL A 54 -10.67 3.87 -2.73
N SER A 55 -10.46 2.92 -3.63
CA SER A 55 -11.01 1.56 -3.56
C SER A 55 -9.92 0.50 -3.42
N GLY A 56 -8.67 0.83 -3.74
CA GLY A 56 -7.52 -0.07 -3.60
C GLY A 56 -6.32 0.61 -2.97
N ILE A 57 -5.61 -0.11 -2.09
CA ILE A 57 -4.35 0.36 -1.49
C ILE A 57 -3.33 -0.79 -1.53
N ASP A 58 -2.12 -0.50 -2.02
CA ASP A 58 -0.96 -1.38 -1.93
C ASP A 58 0.10 -0.83 -0.96
N LEU A 59 0.32 -1.57 0.13
CA LEU A 59 1.31 -1.35 1.18
C LEU A 59 2.34 -2.50 1.23
N SER A 60 2.55 -3.17 0.10
CA SER A 60 3.47 -4.30 0.03
C SER A 60 4.92 -3.87 0.14
N ARG A 61 5.74 -4.69 0.81
CA ARG A 61 7.18 -4.44 1.03
C ARG A 61 7.44 -3.05 1.60
N THR A 62 6.53 -2.57 2.44
CA THR A 62 6.82 -1.44 3.31
C THR A 62 7.47 -1.97 4.58
N LYS A 63 7.73 -1.09 5.55
CA LYS A 63 8.30 -1.46 6.85
C LYS A 63 7.27 -1.27 7.96
N ILE A 64 5.99 -1.40 7.61
CA ILE A 64 4.88 -1.22 8.54
C ILE A 64 4.98 -2.26 9.64
N ASP A 65 4.99 -1.79 10.87
CA ASP A 65 5.15 -2.61 12.07
C ASP A 65 3.84 -2.91 12.79
N PHE A 66 2.80 -2.10 12.56
CA PHE A 66 1.45 -2.39 13.05
C PHE A 66 0.32 -1.87 12.14
N VAL A 67 -0.85 -2.51 12.27
CA VAL A 67 -2.13 -2.07 11.70
C VAL A 67 -3.12 -1.89 12.84
N SER A 68 -3.50 -0.64 13.11
CA SER A 68 -4.48 -0.33 14.17
C SER A 68 -5.93 -0.51 13.71
N ASN A 69 -6.86 -0.58 14.67
CA ASN A 69 -8.31 -0.67 14.43
C ASN A 69 -8.90 0.49 13.60
N HIS A 70 -8.17 1.61 13.47
CA HIS A 70 -8.63 2.81 12.76
C HIS A 70 -7.78 3.16 11.53
N ALA A 71 -6.87 2.26 11.13
CA ALA A 71 -5.91 2.56 10.07
C ALA A 71 -6.54 2.95 8.72
N PHE A 72 -7.75 2.45 8.43
CA PHE A 72 -8.42 2.63 7.15
C PHE A 72 -9.78 3.35 7.24
N THR A 73 -10.09 4.03 8.36
CA THR A 73 -11.40 4.70 8.53
C THR A 73 -11.61 5.87 7.56
N GLY A 74 -10.55 6.41 6.97
CA GLY A 74 -10.62 7.51 5.99
C GLY A 74 -10.92 7.05 4.56
N VAL A 75 -11.04 5.74 4.30
CA VAL A 75 -11.27 5.16 2.96
C VAL A 75 -12.47 4.20 2.99
N PRO A 76 -13.70 4.72 3.14
CA PRO A 76 -14.90 3.89 3.38
C PRO A 76 -15.26 2.96 2.21
N ASN A 77 -14.76 3.21 1.01
CA ASN A 77 -15.02 2.42 -0.20
C ASN A 77 -13.88 1.44 -0.54
N LEU A 78 -12.94 1.22 0.38
CA LEU A 78 -11.84 0.29 0.19
C LEU A 78 -12.36 -1.14 -0.03
N ASN A 79 -12.07 -1.70 -1.21
CA ASN A 79 -12.43 -3.05 -1.59
C ASN A 79 -11.22 -4.00 -1.69
N THR A 80 -10.03 -3.45 -1.95
CA THR A 80 -8.79 -4.21 -2.11
C THR A 80 -7.70 -3.64 -1.22
N LEU A 81 -7.15 -4.47 -0.34
CA LEU A 81 -6.00 -4.12 0.48
C LEU A 81 -4.89 -5.15 0.28
N ILE A 82 -3.73 -4.66 -0.16
CA ILE A 82 -2.53 -5.45 -0.35
C ILE A 82 -1.51 -5.00 0.69
N LEU A 83 -1.12 -5.89 1.61
CA LEU A 83 -0.16 -5.62 2.68
C LEU A 83 0.90 -6.74 2.70
N MET A 84 1.42 -7.15 1.55
CA MET A 84 2.27 -8.33 1.47
C MET A 84 3.74 -8.02 1.82
N GLY A 85 4.46 -9.01 2.36
CA GLY A 85 5.92 -8.96 2.43
C GLY A 85 6.50 -7.88 3.35
N ASN A 86 5.75 -7.42 4.36
CA ASN A 86 6.24 -6.45 5.34
C ASN A 86 7.12 -7.12 6.42
N CYS A 87 7.00 -8.43 6.61
CA CYS A 87 7.87 -9.19 7.50
C CYS A 87 7.97 -10.67 7.11
N GLN A 88 9.00 -11.02 6.33
CA GLN A 88 9.19 -12.38 5.81
C GLN A 88 9.42 -13.42 6.92
N PRO A 89 9.00 -14.68 6.72
CA PRO A 89 9.25 -15.76 7.68
C PRO A 89 10.75 -16.07 7.78
N GLY A 90 11.18 -16.61 8.93
CA GLY A 90 12.57 -16.61 9.42
C GLY A 90 13.68 -16.83 8.38
N ASN A 91 13.61 -17.89 7.56
CA ASN A 91 14.67 -18.21 6.58
C ASN A 91 14.64 -17.34 5.31
N LEU A 92 13.57 -16.58 5.09
CA LEU A 92 13.41 -15.65 3.96
C LEU A 92 13.71 -14.19 4.36
N ARG A 93 14.06 -13.94 5.63
CA ARG A 93 14.42 -12.60 6.10
C ARG A 93 15.75 -12.17 5.52
N THR A 94 15.77 -10.94 5.01
CA THR A 94 16.99 -10.20 4.70
C THR A 94 17.56 -9.54 5.95
N LEU A 95 18.81 -9.10 5.91
CA LEU A 95 19.46 -8.38 7.02
C LEU A 95 18.66 -7.15 7.49
N ASP A 96 17.96 -6.46 6.59
CA ASP A 96 17.12 -5.31 6.94
C ASP A 96 15.74 -5.70 7.52
N GLN A 97 15.42 -7.00 7.56
CA GLN A 97 14.20 -7.57 8.13
C GLN A 97 14.45 -8.40 9.41
N ASP A 98 15.69 -8.52 9.89
CA ASP A 98 16.00 -9.34 11.07
C ASP A 98 15.15 -8.98 12.30
N GLN A 99 14.82 -7.70 12.46
CA GLN A 99 13.98 -7.17 13.54
C GLN A 99 12.54 -6.83 13.11
N CYS A 100 12.09 -7.27 11.93
CA CYS A 100 10.72 -7.00 11.50
C CYS A 100 9.71 -7.68 12.43
N LYS A 101 8.59 -7.00 12.62
CA LYS A 101 7.38 -7.52 13.25
C LYS A 101 6.23 -6.77 12.61
N LEU A 102 5.20 -7.48 12.14
CA LEU A 102 3.92 -6.87 11.79
C LEU A 102 2.88 -7.32 12.81
N GLU A 103 2.31 -6.38 13.55
CA GLU A 103 1.21 -6.61 14.48
C GLU A 103 -0.10 -6.09 13.91
N ILE A 104 -1.07 -6.97 13.67
CA ILE A 104 -2.40 -6.58 13.20
C ILE A 104 -3.35 -6.63 14.38
N TYR A 105 -3.97 -5.49 14.71
CA TYR A 105 -4.92 -5.45 15.81
C TYR A 105 -6.19 -6.23 15.47
N PRO A 106 -6.89 -6.83 16.46
CA PRO A 106 -7.97 -7.77 16.21
C PRO A 106 -9.08 -7.26 15.29
N ASP A 107 -9.47 -5.99 15.41
CA ASP A 107 -10.57 -5.38 14.65
C ASP A 107 -10.08 -4.51 13.47
N ALA A 108 -8.79 -4.57 13.11
CA ALA A 108 -8.16 -3.75 12.06
C ALA A 108 -8.90 -3.74 10.72
N PHE A 109 -9.50 -4.88 10.34
CA PHE A 109 -10.20 -5.05 9.06
C PHE A 109 -11.70 -5.26 9.21
N LYS A 110 -12.18 -5.60 10.41
CA LYS A 110 -13.55 -6.03 10.68
C LYS A 110 -14.62 -5.03 10.23
N HIS A 111 -14.34 -3.74 10.34
CA HIS A 111 -15.27 -2.66 10.01
C HIS A 111 -15.19 -2.20 8.54
N LEU A 112 -14.33 -2.81 7.72
CA LEU A 112 -14.20 -2.50 6.30
C LEU A 112 -15.27 -3.27 5.50
N THR A 113 -16.51 -2.80 5.59
CA THR A 113 -17.71 -3.48 5.06
C THR A 113 -17.74 -3.64 3.54
N ASN A 114 -16.86 -2.93 2.82
CA ASN A 114 -16.71 -3.03 1.37
C ASN A 114 -15.48 -3.88 0.95
N LEU A 115 -14.66 -4.34 1.91
CA LEU A 115 -13.43 -5.07 1.61
C LEU A 115 -13.76 -6.46 1.09
N THR A 116 -13.37 -6.74 -0.16
CA THR A 116 -13.58 -8.03 -0.82
C THR A 116 -12.28 -8.83 -0.96
N SER A 117 -11.14 -8.14 -1.04
CA SER A 117 -9.84 -8.76 -1.31
C SER A 117 -8.78 -8.27 -0.32
N LEU A 118 -8.19 -9.20 0.43
CA LEU A 118 -7.18 -8.94 1.44
C LEU A 118 -5.97 -9.85 1.23
N TYR A 119 -4.80 -9.24 0.97
CA TYR A 119 -3.55 -9.97 0.74
C TYR A 119 -2.55 -9.67 1.86
N LEU A 120 -2.20 -10.69 2.63
CA LEU A 120 -1.34 -10.61 3.82
C LEU A 120 -0.15 -11.57 3.77
N SER A 121 0.12 -12.20 2.62
CA SER A 121 1.22 -13.15 2.48
C SER A 121 2.59 -12.52 2.77
N GLY A 122 3.49 -13.31 3.37
CA GLY A 122 4.85 -12.85 3.69
C GLY A 122 4.95 -11.87 4.87
N ASN A 123 4.04 -11.99 5.85
CA ASN A 123 4.00 -11.14 7.04
C ASN A 123 4.33 -11.84 8.37
N SER A 124 4.73 -13.11 8.34
CA SER A 124 5.00 -13.91 9.56
C SER A 124 3.85 -13.89 10.57
N LEU A 125 2.60 -13.87 10.08
CA LEU A 125 1.41 -13.81 10.93
C LEU A 125 1.28 -15.12 11.72
N THR A 126 1.00 -15.00 13.01
CA THR A 126 0.75 -16.14 13.91
C THR A 126 -0.73 -16.35 14.20
N SER A 127 -1.58 -15.42 13.78
CA SER A 127 -3.03 -15.47 13.94
C SER A 127 -3.71 -14.72 12.81
N ILE A 128 -4.98 -15.06 12.57
CA ILE A 128 -5.84 -14.40 11.58
C ILE A 128 -6.66 -13.32 12.33
N PRO A 129 -6.64 -12.05 11.90
CA PRO A 129 -7.45 -10.99 12.50
C PRO A 129 -8.94 -11.20 12.23
N LEU A 130 -9.83 -10.46 12.92
CA LEU A 130 -11.25 -10.50 12.59
C LEU A 130 -11.48 -9.87 11.22
N LEU A 131 -12.18 -10.61 10.37
CA LEU A 131 -12.41 -10.26 8.97
C LEU A 131 -13.84 -9.72 8.78
N PRO A 132 -14.06 -8.81 7.82
CA PRO A 132 -15.39 -8.34 7.47
C PRO A 132 -16.17 -9.42 6.69
N GLU A 133 -17.50 -9.46 6.83
CA GLU A 133 -18.37 -10.41 6.12
C GLU A 133 -18.34 -10.25 4.59
N SER A 134 -17.93 -9.08 4.11
CA SER A 134 -17.77 -8.78 2.68
C SER A 134 -16.59 -9.49 2.03
N LEU A 135 -15.68 -10.08 2.80
CA LEU A 135 -14.46 -10.66 2.26
C LEU A 135 -14.77 -11.86 1.36
N ARG A 136 -14.05 -11.95 0.24
CA ARG A 136 -14.17 -13.02 -0.77
C ARG A 136 -12.82 -13.69 -1.03
N ILE A 137 -11.75 -12.91 -0.98
CA ILE A 137 -10.38 -13.35 -1.22
C ILE A 137 -9.54 -13.01 0.01
N LEU A 138 -8.88 -14.02 0.56
CA LEU A 138 -7.89 -13.91 1.61
C LEU A 138 -6.63 -14.67 1.17
N ASP A 139 -5.50 -13.97 1.13
CA ASP A 139 -4.17 -14.54 0.87
C ASP A 139 -3.27 -14.36 2.12
N LEU A 140 -2.59 -15.42 2.56
CA LEU A 140 -1.85 -15.52 3.84
C LEU A 140 -0.46 -16.14 3.67
#